data_AF-A0A9E5Y1C7-F1
#
_entry.id   AF-A0A9E5Y1C7-F1
#
_cell.length_a   1.000
_cell.length_b   1.000
_cell.length_c   1.000
_cell.angle_alpha   90.00
_cell.angle_beta   90.00
_cell.angle_gamma   90.00
#
_symmetry.space_group_name_H-M   'P 1'
#
loop_
_entity.id
_entity.type
_entity.pdbx_description
1 polymer ?
#
loop_
_entity_poly.entity_id
_entity_poly.type
_entity_poly.pdbx_seq_one_letter_code
_entity_poly.pdbx_strand_id
1 'polypeptide(L)' 'MFLTLFASALVLLGIALIGLGVQTFFSKKKEFPETRVGHNRTLRKKKIYCVKTEQAVIDKNYKQKNVKNVCTNC' A
#
# COMPACT_ATOMS: atom_id res chain seq x y z
N MET A 1 -17.60 24.15 37.27
CA MET A 1 -16.20 24.08 36.79
C MET A 1 -15.86 22.75 36.11
N PHE A 2 -16.25 21.60 36.68
CA PHE A 2 -15.99 20.29 36.04
C PHE A 2 -16.82 20.04 34.76
N LEU A 3 -18.12 20.33 34.76
CA LEU A 3 -18.99 20.14 33.57
C LEU A 3 -18.54 20.96 32.36
N THR A 4 -18.08 22.19 32.57
CA THR A 4 -17.60 23.07 31.49
C THR A 4 -16.31 22.53 30.88
N LEU A 5 -15.42 21.98 31.71
CA LEU A 5 -14.20 21.31 31.24
C LEU A 5 -14.54 20.05 30.45
N PHE A 6 -15.43 19.21 30.97
CA PHE A 6 -15.85 17.97 30.30
C PHE A 6 -16.52 18.24 28.95
N ALA A 7 -17.43 19.22 28.90
CA ALA A 7 -18.07 19.64 27.65
C ALA A 7 -17.06 20.17 26.62
N SER A 8 -16.09 20.98 27.06
CA SER A 8 -15.04 21.50 26.17
C SER A 8 -14.14 20.38 25.60
N ALA A 9 -13.84 19.36 26.39
CA ALA A 9 -13.07 18.20 25.95
C ALA A 9 -13.83 17.37 24.91
N LEU A 10 -15.12 17.16 25.11
CA LEU A 10 -15.97 16.45 24.15
C LEU A 10 -16.06 17.17 22.80
N VAL A 11 -16.17 18.50 22.82
CA VAL A 11 -16.20 19.32 21.59
C VAL A 11 -14.88 19.19 20.83
N LEU A 12 -13.74 19.30 21.51
CA LEU A 12 -12.42 19.13 20.89
C LEU A 12 -12.24 17.72 20.31
N LEU A 13 -12.66 16.69 21.05
CA LEU A 13 -12.61 15.30 20.58
C LEU A 13 -13.48 15.09 19.34
N GLY A 14 -14.69 15.66 19.34
CA GLY A 14 -15.62 15.61 18.22
C GLY A 14 -15.03 16.24 16.95
N ILE A 15 -14.41 17.42 17.07
CA ILE A 15 -13.76 18.09 15.94
C ILE A 15 -12.59 17.25 15.39
N ALA A 16 -11.79 16.64 16.27
CA ALA A 16 -10.68 15.78 15.87
C ALA A 16 -11.17 14.53 15.10
N LEU A 17 -12.23 13.88 15.57
CA LEU A 17 -12.82 12.72 14.92
C LEU A 17 -13.46 13.06 13.56
N ILE A 18 -14.13 14.21 13.46
CA ILE A 18 -14.69 14.69 12.19
C ILE A 18 -13.55 15.01 11.21
N GLY A 19 -12.49 15.67 11.65
CA GLY A 19 -11.31 15.94 10.82
C GLY A 19 -10.66 14.66 10.28
N LEU A 20 -10.44 13.68 11.16
CA LEU A 20 -9.90 12.37 10.80
C LEU A 20 -10.83 11.60 9.85
N GLY A 21 -12.14 11.64 10.12
CA GLY A 21 -13.18 11.03 9.29
C GLY A 21 -13.20 11.65 7.89
N VAL A 22 -13.27 12.97 7.77
CA VAL A 22 -13.25 13.68 6.48
C VAL A 22 -11.96 13.38 5.74
N GLN A 23 -10.80 13.38 6.40
CA GLN A 23 -9.55 12.99 5.78
C GLN A 23 -9.59 11.54 5.28
N THR A 24 -10.15 10.60 6.03
CA THR A 24 -10.20 9.18 5.65
C THR A 24 -11.18 8.94 4.48
N PHE A 25 -12.38 9.54 4.53
CA PHE A 25 -13.42 9.34 3.52
C PHE A 25 -13.25 10.21 2.26
N PHE A 26 -12.68 11.41 2.37
CA PHE A 26 -12.53 12.36 1.26
C PHE A 26 -11.07 12.51 0.76
N SER A 27 -10.05 11.96 1.42
CA SER A 27 -8.68 11.98 0.87
C SER A 27 -8.65 11.33 -0.51
N LYS A 28 -8.03 12.00 -1.49
CA LYS A 28 -7.88 11.48 -2.85
C LYS A 28 -7.03 10.20 -2.96
N LYS A 29 -6.39 9.77 -1.86
CA LYS A 29 -5.76 8.46 -1.68
C LYS A 29 -6.77 7.44 -1.11
N LYS A 30 -7.95 7.31 -1.74
CA LYS A 30 -9.06 6.45 -1.28
C LYS A 30 -8.81 4.95 -1.42
N GLU A 31 -7.77 4.55 -2.13
CA GLU A 31 -7.43 3.14 -2.23
C GLU A 31 -6.67 2.75 -0.97
N PHE A 32 -7.38 2.07 -0.06
CA PHE A 32 -6.72 1.15 0.86
C PHE A 32 -5.68 0.36 0.06
N PRO A 33 -4.43 0.25 0.54
CA PRO A 33 -3.36 -0.34 -0.25
C PRO A 33 -3.81 -1.72 -0.72
N GLU A 34 -3.90 -1.88 -2.04
CA GLU A 34 -4.27 -3.15 -2.67
C GLU A 34 -3.42 -4.27 -2.08
N THR A 35 -4.04 -5.17 -1.31
CA THR A 35 -3.35 -6.24 -0.57
C THR A 35 -2.84 -7.32 -1.52
N ARG A 36 -3.44 -7.41 -2.72
CA ARG A 36 -2.98 -8.28 -3.79
C ARG A 36 -1.82 -7.62 -4.55
N VAL A 37 -0.63 -8.17 -4.34
CA VAL A 37 0.63 -7.74 -4.98
C VAL A 37 0.49 -7.57 -6.50
N GLY A 38 -0.21 -8.50 -7.18
CA GLY A 38 -0.39 -8.46 -8.63
C GLY A 38 -1.28 -7.33 -9.16
N HIS A 39 -2.26 -6.86 -8.39
CA HIS A 39 -3.18 -5.78 -8.80
C HIS A 39 -2.73 -4.40 -8.32
N ASN A 40 -1.82 -4.35 -7.34
CA ASN A 40 -1.36 -3.11 -6.73
C ASN A 40 -0.47 -2.30 -7.67
N ARG A 41 -1.02 -1.20 -8.20
CA ARG A 41 -0.31 -0.26 -9.09
C ARG A 41 0.90 0.39 -8.42
N THR A 42 0.85 0.62 -7.12
CA THR A 42 1.95 1.23 -6.34
C THR A 42 3.14 0.28 -6.22
N LEU A 43 2.89 -1.01 -5.96
CA LEU A 43 3.93 -2.04 -5.94
C LEU A 43 4.50 -2.30 -7.33
N ARG A 44 3.66 -2.29 -8.37
CA ARG A 44 4.09 -2.40 -9.77
C ARG A 44 5.03 -1.26 -10.19
N LYS A 45 4.78 -0.02 -9.74
CA LYS A 45 5.70 1.12 -9.96
C LYS A 45 7.07 0.89 -9.30
N LYS A 46 7.11 0.17 -8.18
CA LYS A 46 8.33 -0.22 -7.48
C LYS A 46 8.98 -1.51 -8.02
N LYS A 47 8.46 -2.09 -9.12
CA LYS A 47 8.90 -3.37 -9.70
C LYS A 47 8.83 -4.55 -8.74
N ILE A 48 7.91 -4.51 -7.77
CA ILE A 48 7.63 -5.64 -6.88
C ILE A 48 6.49 -6.43 -7.50
N TYR A 49 6.71 -7.71 -7.79
CA TYR A 49 5.68 -8.58 -8.37
C TYR A 49 5.43 -9.81 -7.48
N CYS A 50 4.39 -10.58 -7.79
CA CYS A 50 4.22 -11.88 -7.17
C CYS A 50 5.38 -12.80 -7.59
N VAL A 51 5.83 -13.70 -6.72
CA VAL A 51 6.96 -14.62 -6.95
C VAL A 51 6.90 -15.30 -8.32
N LYS A 52 5.73 -15.80 -8.71
CA LYS A 52 5.51 -16.42 -10.04
C LYS A 52 5.78 -15.46 -11.21
N THR A 53 5.37 -14.20 -11.07
CA THR A 53 5.60 -13.16 -12.08
C THR A 53 7.06 -12.74 -12.11
N GLU A 54 7.72 -12.65 -10.94
CA GLU A 54 9.15 -12.33 -10.85
C GLU A 54 9.99 -13.40 -11.54
N GLN A 55 9.73 -14.68 -11.28
CA GLN A 55 10.38 -15.79 -11.96
C GLN A 55 10.20 -15.71 -13.48
N ALA A 56 8.98 -15.51 -13.96
CA ALA A 56 8.73 -15.37 -15.41
C ALA A 56 9.46 -14.15 -16.04
N VAL A 57 9.65 -13.07 -15.29
CA VAL A 57 10.44 -11.91 -15.74
C VAL A 57 11.92 -12.26 -15.77
N ILE A 58 12.45 -12.92 -14.75
CA ILE A 58 13.84 -13.38 -14.70
C ILE A 58 14.13 -14.32 -15.87
N ASP A 59 13.29 -15.32 -16.11
CA ASP A 59 13.43 -16.29 -17.20
C ASP A 59 13.44 -15.62 -18.59
N LYS A 60 12.60 -14.60 -18.79
CA LYS A 60 12.58 -13.81 -20.04
C LYS A 60 13.85 -13.00 -20.23
N ASN A 61 14.30 -12.29 -19.19
CA ASN A 61 15.56 -11.54 -19.22
C ASN A 61 16.75 -12.47 -19.48
N TYR A 62 16.69 -13.68 -18.96
CA TYR A 62 17.72 -14.69 -19.11
C TYR A 62 17.81 -15.23 -20.54
N LYS A 63 16.67 -15.64 -21.12
CA LYS A 63 16.57 -16.05 -22.53
C LYS A 63 17.07 -14.94 -23.46
N GLN A 64 16.75 -13.68 -23.16
CA GLN A 64 17.22 -12.54 -23.95
C GLN A 64 18.75 -12.34 -23.88
N LYS A 65 19.37 -12.60 -22.73
CA LYS A 65 20.82 -12.43 -22.54
C LYS A 65 21.67 -13.64 -22.97
N ASN A 66 21.07 -14.72 -23.47
CA ASN A 66 21.76 -15.97 -23.86
C ASN A 66 22.75 -16.50 -22.80
N VAL A 67 22.48 -16.23 -21.53
CA VAL A 67 23.25 -16.84 -20.43
C VAL A 67 22.64 -18.24 -20.24
N LYS A 68 23.45 -19.27 -20.00
CA LYS A 68 22.99 -20.69 -20.05
C LYS A 68 22.91 -21.40 -18.68
N ASN A 69 23.55 -20.84 -17.67
CA ASN A 69 23.62 -21.38 -16.30
C ASN A 69 23.33 -20.29 -15.25
N VAL A 70 22.10 -20.24 -14.69
CA VAL A 70 21.79 -19.47 -13.46
C VAL A 70 20.79 -20.25 -12.59
N CYS A 71 19.92 -21.08 -13.16
CA CYS A 71 19.07 -22.00 -12.40
C CYS A 71 19.81 -23.27 -11.96
N THR A 72 21.05 -23.14 -11.48
CA THR A 72 21.83 -24.30 -10.99
C THR A 72 21.69 -24.49 -9.49
N ASN A 73 21.21 -23.48 -8.74
CA ASN A 73 20.84 -23.63 -7.33
C ASN A 73 19.58 -22.80 -7.03
N CYS A 74 18.41 -23.41 -7.22
CA CYS A 74 17.15 -23.06 -6.57
C CYS A 74 16.60 -24.32 -5.93
#